data_AF-A0A2H0BBH0-F1
#
_entry.id   AF-A0A2H0BBH0-F1
#
_cell.length_a   1.000
_cell.length_b   1.000
_cell.length_c   1.000
_cell.angle_alpha   90.00
_cell.angle_beta   90.00
_cell.angle_gamma   90.00
#
_symmetry.space_group_name_H-M   'P 1'
#
loop_
_entity.id
_entity.type
_entity.pdbx_description
1 polymer ?
#
loop_
_entity_poly.entity_id
_entity_poly.type
_entity_poly.pdbx_seq_one_letter_code
_entity_poly.pdbx_strand_id
1 'polypeptide(L)'
;MNDWYREYQLLNNGIETVAKITKVSSVGVRDPVEIENVAFEFAYHDSIINGYTVAETNNKYALTPDGMPLSVNDEFTVKLVKGKPEIYELDFSKPSLKTIEHYIDITSKTLINLKIFTAGEKQKSQCICLSQNIFLKYGTDGLAMVLFNDEFMTENFSHNAVTFKKFIGKKEVKELIERCK
;
A
#
# COMPACT_ATOMS: atom_id res chain seq x y z
N MET A 1 20.98 13.69 11.45
CA MET A 1 21.30 14.47 10.24
C MET A 1 20.27 15.58 10.16
N ASN A 2 20.63 16.79 9.73
CA ASN A 2 19.67 17.91 9.68
C ASN A 2 18.71 17.67 8.50
N ASP A 3 17.39 17.68 8.70
CA ASP A 3 16.41 17.23 7.69
C ASP A 3 16.53 17.98 6.35
N TRP A 4 16.79 19.28 6.40
CA TRP A 4 17.00 20.10 5.20
C TRP A 4 18.19 19.63 4.35
N TYR A 5 19.25 19.09 4.97
CA TYR A 5 20.43 18.58 4.24
C TYR A 5 20.08 17.27 3.53
N ARG A 6 19.35 16.37 4.21
CA ARG A 6 18.87 15.11 3.61
C ARG A 6 17.99 15.41 2.39
N GLU A 7 16.99 16.28 2.55
CA GLU A 7 16.09 16.67 1.47
C GLU A 7 16.85 17.30 0.29
N TYR A 8 17.76 18.25 0.57
CA TYR A 8 18.58 18.88 -0.46
C TYR A 8 19.41 17.86 -1.25
N GLN A 9 20.03 16.88 -0.57
CA GLN A 9 20.83 15.84 -1.22
C GLN A 9 19.96 14.91 -2.07
N LEU A 10 18.81 14.47 -1.55
CA LEU A 10 17.88 13.64 -2.30
C LEU A 10 17.35 14.39 -3.53
N LEU A 11 17.08 15.69 -3.43
CA LEU A 11 16.59 16.48 -4.55
C LEU A 11 17.64 16.60 -5.68
N ASN A 12 18.89 16.91 -5.33
CA ASN A 12 19.90 17.28 -6.32
C ASN A 12 20.80 16.12 -6.77
N ASN A 13 20.98 15.10 -5.92
CA ASN A 13 21.92 13.99 -6.14
C ASN A 13 21.24 12.62 -6.04
N GLY A 14 19.91 12.59 -6.04
CA GLY A 14 19.11 11.39 -5.89
C GLY A 14 19.04 10.54 -7.16
N ILE A 15 19.10 9.23 -6.97
CA ILE A 15 18.75 8.21 -7.98
C ILE A 15 17.66 7.32 -7.40
N GLU A 16 16.89 6.67 -8.26
CA GLU A 16 15.80 5.78 -7.86
C GLU A 16 16.17 4.31 -8.12
N THR A 17 15.71 3.42 -7.24
CA THR A 17 15.72 1.96 -7.42
C THR A 17 14.50 1.36 -6.72
N VAL A 18 14.40 0.04 -6.68
CA VAL A 18 13.34 -0.68 -5.97
C VAL A 18 13.84 -1.13 -4.61
N ALA A 19 13.05 -0.82 -3.58
CA ALA A 19 13.17 -1.35 -2.23
C ALA A 19 12.09 -2.39 -1.97
N LYS A 20 12.46 -3.45 -1.26
CA LYS A 20 11.58 -4.53 -0.86
C LYS A 20 11.38 -4.52 0.65
N ILE A 21 10.14 -4.52 1.11
CA ILE A 21 9.82 -4.62 2.54
C ILE A 21 10.21 -5.99 3.07
N THR A 22 11.03 -6.00 4.11
CA THR A 22 11.52 -7.21 4.78
C THR A 22 10.83 -7.46 6.12
N LYS A 23 10.33 -6.40 6.77
CA LYS A 23 9.59 -6.50 8.03
C LYS A 23 8.60 -5.35 8.19
N VAL A 24 7.44 -5.65 8.75
CA VAL A 24 6.42 -4.69 9.18
C VAL A 24 6.01 -5.04 10.61
N SER A 25 5.83 -4.04 11.47
CA SER A 25 5.45 -4.23 12.87
C SER A 25 4.50 -3.11 13.30
N SER A 26 3.63 -3.36 14.27
CA SER A 26 2.82 -2.32 14.93
C SER A 26 3.47 -1.76 16.20
N VAL A 27 4.59 -2.35 16.65
CA VAL A 27 5.27 -2.03 17.92
C VAL A 27 6.78 -1.74 17.73
N GLY A 28 7.21 -1.47 16.50
CA GLY A 28 8.62 -1.20 16.14
C GLY A 28 9.33 -2.39 15.47
N VAL A 29 10.26 -2.13 14.54
CA VAL A 29 10.99 -3.18 13.80
C VAL A 29 12.40 -3.47 14.31
N ARG A 30 13.07 -2.49 14.94
CA ARG A 30 14.43 -2.62 15.50
C ARG A 30 14.43 -2.79 17.03
N ASP A 31 13.66 -1.96 17.75
CA ASP A 31 13.50 -1.98 19.20
C ASP A 31 12.04 -1.59 19.54
N PRO A 32 11.39 -2.18 20.57
CA PRO A 32 10.08 -1.75 21.07
C PRO A 32 9.94 -0.26 21.40
N VAL A 33 11.05 0.47 21.58
CA VAL A 33 11.08 1.92 21.87
C VAL A 33 11.22 2.76 20.59
N GLU A 34 11.62 2.16 19.46
CA GLU A 34 11.79 2.87 18.20
C GLU A 34 10.46 3.04 17.44
N ILE A 35 10.24 4.22 16.88
CA ILE A 35 9.05 4.56 16.09
C ILE A 35 9.06 3.92 14.70
N GLU A 36 10.24 3.51 14.21
CA GLU A 36 10.39 2.86 12.91
C GLU A 36 9.70 1.51 12.95
N ASN A 37 8.73 1.33 12.07
CA ASN A 37 7.82 0.18 12.08
C ASN A 37 7.80 -0.56 10.73
N VAL A 38 8.63 -0.12 9.78
CA VAL A 38 8.87 -0.76 8.49
C VAL A 38 10.39 -0.88 8.27
N ALA A 39 10.85 -2.09 7.95
CA ALA A 39 12.20 -2.35 7.46
C ALA A 39 12.13 -2.80 6.00
N PHE A 40 13.10 -2.38 5.20
CA PHE A 40 13.21 -2.71 3.79
C PHE A 40 14.66 -2.85 3.37
N GLU A 41 14.88 -3.46 2.21
CA GLU A 41 16.19 -3.63 1.61
C GLU A 41 16.19 -3.14 0.16
N PHE A 42 17.30 -2.59 -0.31
CA PHE A 42 17.50 -2.26 -1.72
C PHE A 42 18.93 -2.51 -2.15
N ALA A 43 19.11 -2.83 -3.43
CA ALA A 43 20.42 -3.05 -4.02
C ALA A 43 21.08 -1.72 -4.39
N TYR A 44 22.37 -1.60 -4.08
CA TYR A 44 23.23 -0.51 -4.53
C TYR A 44 24.59 -1.08 -4.93
N HIS A 45 24.86 -1.11 -6.24
CA HIS A 45 26.01 -1.82 -6.82
C HIS A 45 26.02 -3.29 -6.35
N ASP A 46 27.12 -3.77 -5.78
CA ASP A 46 27.28 -5.15 -5.30
C ASP A 46 26.87 -5.33 -3.82
N SER A 47 26.12 -4.37 -3.26
CA SER A 47 25.74 -4.37 -1.84
C SER A 47 24.23 -4.25 -1.64
N ILE A 48 23.74 -4.83 -0.55
CA ILE A 48 22.37 -4.66 -0.06
C ILE A 48 22.39 -3.65 1.09
N ILE A 49 21.53 -2.64 1.01
CA ILE A 49 21.38 -1.61 2.02
C ILE A 49 20.07 -1.85 2.76
N ASN A 50 20.14 -1.85 4.10
CA ASN A 50 18.98 -1.94 4.97
C ASN A 50 18.45 -0.54 5.28
N GLY A 51 17.19 -0.32 4.95
CA GLY A 51 16.47 0.92 5.20
C GLY A 51 15.33 0.72 6.21
N TYR A 52 14.97 1.82 6.86
CA TYR A 52 13.94 1.85 7.89
C TYR A 52 13.13 3.12 7.74
N THR A 53 11.83 3.01 8.00
CA THR A 53 10.92 4.17 7.95
C THR A 53 9.76 3.97 8.91
N VAL A 54 9.05 5.06 9.15
CA VAL A 54 7.78 5.08 9.86
C VAL A 54 6.66 5.06 8.83
N ALA A 55 5.64 4.26 9.10
CA ALA A 55 4.36 4.24 8.42
C ALA A 55 3.26 4.43 9.47
N GLU A 56 2.13 5.02 9.08
CA GLU A 56 0.97 5.10 9.94
C GLU A 56 0.48 3.69 10.30
N THR A 57 -0.16 3.53 11.45
CA THR A 57 -0.69 2.24 11.89
C THR A 57 -2.15 2.37 12.30
N ASN A 58 -2.93 1.34 12.00
CA ASN A 58 -4.15 1.07 12.74
C ASN A 58 -3.92 -0.09 13.74
N ASN A 59 -4.99 -0.59 14.36
CA ASN A 59 -4.92 -1.67 15.34
C ASN A 59 -4.26 -2.96 14.82
N LYS A 60 -4.16 -3.15 13.50
CA LYS A 60 -3.76 -4.42 12.88
C LYS A 60 -2.65 -4.31 11.85
N TYR A 61 -2.49 -3.17 11.19
CA TYR A 61 -1.62 -3.00 10.04
C TYR A 61 -0.82 -1.70 10.14
N ALA A 62 0.39 -1.72 9.59
CA ALA A 62 1.02 -0.51 9.10
C ALA A 62 0.48 -0.20 7.69
N LEU A 63 0.27 1.07 7.39
CA LEU A 63 -0.44 1.54 6.20
C LEU A 63 0.47 2.43 5.37
N THR A 64 0.34 2.30 4.05
CA THR A 64 0.77 3.35 3.11
C THR A 64 -0.03 4.63 3.38
N PRO A 65 0.45 5.81 2.94
CA PRO A 65 -0.31 7.06 3.06
C PRO A 65 -1.71 7.01 2.41
N ASP A 66 -1.90 6.18 1.37
CA ASP A 66 -3.19 5.97 0.72
C ASP A 66 -4.08 4.92 1.43
N GLY A 67 -3.64 4.44 2.60
CA GLY A 67 -4.39 3.52 3.46
C GLY A 67 -4.24 2.04 3.13
N MET A 68 -3.49 1.65 2.11
CA MET A 68 -3.26 0.21 1.82
C MET A 68 -2.34 -0.43 2.87
N PRO A 69 -2.62 -1.67 3.33
CA PRO A 69 -1.77 -2.36 4.29
C PRO A 69 -0.42 -2.74 3.69
N LEU A 70 0.65 -2.43 4.42
CA LEU A 70 2.01 -2.85 4.09
C LEU A 70 2.22 -4.31 4.46
N SER A 71 2.85 -5.06 3.55
CA SER A 71 3.18 -6.48 3.74
C SER A 71 4.63 -6.79 3.41
N VAL A 72 5.15 -7.85 4.00
CA VAL A 72 6.49 -8.37 3.64
C VAL A 72 6.47 -8.80 2.17
N ASN A 73 7.55 -8.47 1.45
CA ASN A 73 7.72 -8.60 0.01
C ASN A 73 6.99 -7.56 -0.85
N ASP A 74 6.26 -6.60 -0.28
CA ASP A 74 5.84 -5.44 -1.05
C ASP A 74 7.08 -4.66 -1.48
N GLU A 75 7.04 -4.16 -2.71
CA GLU A 75 8.13 -3.45 -3.36
C GLU A 75 7.68 -2.02 -3.73
N PHE A 76 8.52 -1.04 -3.40
CA PHE A 76 8.28 0.39 -3.62
C PHE A 76 9.52 1.05 -4.20
N THR A 77 9.34 2.22 -4.82
CA THR A 77 10.49 3.03 -5.24
C THR A 77 11.21 3.57 -4.01
N VAL A 78 12.54 3.49 -3.99
CA VAL A 78 13.38 4.19 -3.03
C VAL A 78 14.28 5.16 -3.78
N LYS A 79 14.31 6.40 -3.28
CA LYS A 79 15.23 7.43 -3.74
C LYS A 79 16.42 7.45 -2.80
N LEU A 80 17.65 7.44 -3.33
CA LEU A 80 18.88 7.45 -2.55
C LEU A 80 19.93 8.37 -3.15
N VAL A 81 20.86 8.86 -2.34
CA VAL A 81 21.94 9.74 -2.82
C VAL A 81 23.06 8.93 -3.45
N LYS A 82 23.45 9.28 -4.68
CA LYS A 82 24.57 8.62 -5.36
C LYS A 82 25.86 8.79 -4.56
N GLY A 83 26.52 7.68 -4.25
CA GLY A 83 27.75 7.64 -3.44
C GLY A 83 27.53 7.71 -1.92
N LYS A 84 26.28 7.88 -1.46
CA LYS A 84 25.88 7.91 -0.04
C LYS A 84 24.52 7.22 0.14
N PRO A 85 24.44 5.89 -0.09
CA PRO A 85 23.17 5.17 -0.11
C PRO A 85 22.48 5.11 1.26
N GLU A 86 23.15 5.48 2.35
CA GLU A 86 22.57 5.66 3.68
C GLU A 86 21.62 6.87 3.76
N ILE A 87 21.69 7.80 2.80
CA ILE A 87 20.74 8.90 2.64
C ILE A 87 19.69 8.46 1.63
N TYR A 88 18.54 8.01 2.13
CA TYR A 88 17.44 7.47 1.32
C TYR A 88 16.06 7.96 1.77
N GLU A 89 15.07 7.70 0.92
CA GLU A 89 13.65 7.93 1.13
C GLU A 89 12.82 6.87 0.40
N LEU A 90 11.98 6.14 1.14
CA LEU A 90 11.04 5.19 0.55
C LEU A 90 9.78 5.93 0.11
N ASP A 91 9.39 5.75 -1.14
CA ASP A 91 8.20 6.38 -1.73
C ASP A 91 7.05 5.38 -1.82
N PHE A 92 6.16 5.39 -0.82
CA PHE A 92 4.98 4.53 -0.77
C PHE A 92 3.96 4.83 -1.89
N SER A 93 4.02 6.01 -2.53
CA SER A 93 3.13 6.38 -3.63
C SER A 93 3.52 5.73 -4.96
N LYS A 94 4.72 5.12 -5.04
CA LYS A 94 5.24 4.43 -6.22
C LYS A 94 5.45 2.93 -5.95
N PRO A 95 4.38 2.16 -5.73
CA PRO A 95 4.48 0.71 -5.62
C PRO A 95 4.92 0.07 -6.94
N SER A 96 5.62 -1.05 -6.86
CA SER A 96 5.89 -1.89 -8.03
C SER A 96 4.60 -2.51 -8.61
N LEU A 97 4.68 -3.01 -9.84
CA LEU A 97 3.58 -3.79 -10.43
C LEU A 97 3.20 -5.00 -9.57
N LYS A 98 4.18 -5.67 -8.98
CA LYS A 98 3.97 -6.85 -8.12
C LYS A 98 3.19 -6.50 -6.85
N THR A 99 3.48 -5.34 -6.25
CA THR A 99 2.73 -4.82 -5.09
C THR A 99 1.30 -4.47 -5.49
N ILE A 100 1.11 -3.84 -6.65
CA ILE A 100 -0.21 -3.54 -7.19
C ILE A 100 -1.02 -4.83 -7.45
N GLU A 101 -0.39 -5.85 -8.04
CA GLU A 101 -1.01 -7.16 -8.25
C GLU A 101 -1.44 -7.82 -6.94
N HIS A 102 -0.59 -7.76 -5.92
CA HIS A 102 -0.91 -8.21 -4.56
C HIS A 102 -2.13 -7.47 -4.00
N TYR A 103 -2.16 -6.14 -4.11
CA TYR A 103 -3.27 -5.30 -3.65
C TYR A 103 -4.59 -5.60 -4.37
N ILE A 104 -4.54 -5.84 -5.68
CA ILE A 104 -5.69 -6.27 -6.48
C ILE A 104 -6.17 -7.65 -6.00
N ASP A 105 -5.26 -8.60 -5.78
CA ASP A 105 -5.59 -9.96 -5.34
C ASP A 105 -6.30 -9.96 -3.98
N ILE A 106 -5.75 -9.29 -2.95
CA ILE A 106 -6.37 -9.22 -1.63
C ILE A 106 -7.73 -8.51 -1.68
N THR A 107 -7.86 -7.45 -2.48
CA THR A 107 -9.13 -6.74 -2.65
C THR A 107 -10.17 -7.63 -3.33
N SER A 108 -9.75 -8.40 -4.33
CA SER A 108 -10.66 -9.32 -5.04
C SER A 108 -11.22 -10.39 -4.10
N LYS A 109 -10.39 -10.92 -3.18
CA LYS A 109 -10.80 -11.86 -2.13
C LYS A 109 -11.82 -11.23 -1.18
N THR A 110 -11.63 -9.97 -0.79
CA THR A 110 -12.60 -9.23 0.01
C THR A 110 -13.94 -9.06 -0.73
N LEU A 111 -13.93 -8.72 -2.02
CA LEU A 111 -15.16 -8.62 -2.82
C LEU A 111 -15.92 -9.95 -2.96
N ILE A 112 -15.19 -11.07 -3.03
CA ILE A 112 -15.79 -12.42 -3.01
C ILE A 112 -16.51 -12.65 -1.68
N ASN A 113 -15.86 -12.34 -0.55
CA ASN A 113 -16.45 -12.49 0.79
C ASN A 113 -17.69 -11.61 1.00
N LEU A 114 -17.67 -10.41 0.40
CA LEU A 114 -18.80 -9.48 0.38
C LEU A 114 -19.96 -9.91 -0.51
N LYS A 115 -19.79 -10.96 -1.33
CA LYS A 115 -20.80 -11.48 -2.26
C LYS A 115 -21.32 -10.42 -3.23
N ILE A 116 -20.42 -9.56 -3.72
CA ILE A 116 -20.75 -8.51 -4.70
C ILE A 116 -21.31 -9.11 -6.00
N PHE A 117 -20.76 -10.26 -6.40
CA PHE A 117 -21.27 -11.07 -7.51
C PHE A 117 -21.81 -12.40 -7.01
N THR A 118 -22.79 -12.95 -7.74
CA THR A 118 -23.37 -14.26 -7.48
C THR A 118 -22.29 -15.34 -7.47
N ALA A 119 -22.35 -16.25 -6.50
CA ALA A 119 -21.43 -17.37 -6.42
C ALA A 119 -21.53 -18.25 -7.69
N GLY A 120 -20.38 -18.60 -8.26
CA GLY A 120 -20.29 -19.39 -9.48
C GLY A 120 -18.89 -19.36 -10.08
N GLU A 121 -18.70 -20.05 -11.21
CA GLU A 121 -17.38 -20.22 -11.86
C GLU A 121 -16.71 -18.89 -12.23
N LYS A 122 -17.51 -17.86 -12.54
CA LYS A 122 -17.02 -16.53 -12.93
C LYS A 122 -16.74 -15.60 -11.75
N GLN A 123 -17.19 -15.92 -10.53
CA GLN A 123 -17.14 -14.97 -9.41
C GLN A 123 -15.73 -14.41 -9.18
N LYS A 124 -14.71 -15.28 -9.26
CA LYS A 124 -13.31 -14.88 -9.09
C LYS A 124 -12.86 -13.88 -10.17
N SER A 125 -13.12 -14.15 -11.44
CA SER A 125 -12.70 -13.26 -12.53
C SER A 125 -13.48 -11.94 -12.52
N GLN A 126 -14.75 -11.94 -12.12
CA GLN A 126 -15.56 -10.74 -11.95
C GLN A 126 -15.03 -9.85 -10.81
N CYS A 127 -14.67 -10.45 -9.66
CA CYS A 127 -14.05 -9.71 -8.56
C CYS A 127 -12.67 -9.14 -8.91
N ILE A 128 -11.84 -9.89 -9.65
CA ILE A 128 -10.55 -9.39 -10.16
C ILE A 128 -10.77 -8.21 -11.12
N CYS A 129 -11.70 -8.35 -12.07
CA CYS A 129 -12.09 -7.27 -12.98
C CYS A 129 -12.50 -6.01 -12.22
N LEU A 130 -13.33 -6.17 -11.18
CA LEU A 130 -13.80 -5.04 -10.38
C LEU A 130 -12.66 -4.38 -9.60
N SER A 131 -11.79 -5.15 -8.95
CA SER A 131 -10.60 -4.62 -8.26
C SER A 131 -9.67 -3.86 -9.22
N GLN A 132 -9.41 -4.40 -10.42
CA GLN A 132 -8.62 -3.71 -11.44
C GLN A 132 -9.26 -2.38 -11.87
N ASN A 133 -10.57 -2.38 -12.13
CA ASN A 133 -11.27 -1.17 -12.55
C ASN A 133 -11.35 -0.12 -11.42
N ILE A 134 -11.46 -0.57 -10.16
CA ILE A 134 -11.39 0.32 -8.99
C ILE A 134 -10.00 0.95 -8.91
N PHE A 135 -8.94 0.15 -9.00
CA PHE A 135 -7.56 0.65 -8.99
C PHE A 135 -7.30 1.66 -10.11
N LEU A 136 -7.73 1.35 -11.34
CA LEU A 136 -7.54 2.25 -12.49
C LEU A 136 -8.26 3.59 -12.33
N LYS A 137 -9.38 3.63 -11.59
CA LYS A 137 -10.20 4.84 -11.44
C LYS A 137 -9.91 5.63 -10.15
N TYR A 138 -9.55 4.95 -9.08
CA TYR A 138 -9.45 5.50 -7.73
C TYR A 138 -8.09 5.23 -7.07
N GLY A 139 -7.17 4.55 -7.75
CA GLY A 139 -5.88 4.17 -7.21
C GLY A 139 -5.99 3.18 -6.06
N THR A 140 -4.94 3.17 -5.23
CA THR A 140 -4.82 2.42 -3.97
C THR A 140 -5.88 2.82 -2.95
N ASP A 141 -6.26 4.10 -2.87
CA ASP A 141 -7.33 4.59 -1.98
C ASP A 141 -8.66 3.86 -2.22
N GLY A 142 -9.05 3.67 -3.49
CA GLY A 142 -10.26 2.92 -3.83
C GLY A 142 -10.21 1.45 -3.43
N LEU A 143 -9.03 0.83 -3.45
CA LEU A 143 -8.84 -0.53 -2.96
C LEU A 143 -8.94 -0.58 -1.44
N ALA A 144 -8.35 0.39 -0.73
CA ALA A 144 -8.42 0.51 0.73
C ALA A 144 -9.87 0.67 1.21
N MET A 145 -10.70 1.46 0.51
CA MET A 145 -12.14 1.59 0.78
C MET A 145 -12.87 0.24 0.78
N VAL A 146 -12.45 -0.71 -0.06
CA VAL A 146 -13.02 -2.06 -0.13
C VAL A 146 -12.43 -2.97 0.94
N LEU A 147 -11.12 -2.90 1.17
CA LEU A 147 -10.45 -3.77 2.14
C LEU A 147 -10.99 -3.57 3.56
N PHE A 148 -11.16 -2.32 3.98
CA PHE A 148 -11.61 -1.96 5.33
C PHE A 148 -13.14 -1.74 5.40
N ASN A 149 -13.89 -2.57 4.66
CA ASN A 149 -15.34 -2.50 4.55
C ASN A 149 -16.11 -2.71 5.88
N ASP A 150 -15.46 -3.31 6.87
CA ASP A 150 -16.03 -3.71 8.15
C ASP A 150 -15.36 -3.05 9.36
N GLU A 151 -14.26 -2.31 9.16
CA GLU A 151 -13.59 -1.58 10.24
C GLU A 151 -14.47 -0.46 10.82
N PHE A 152 -14.32 -0.21 12.12
CA PHE A 152 -14.93 0.95 12.77
C PHE A 152 -14.15 2.23 12.46
N MET A 153 -14.84 3.38 12.47
CA MET A 153 -14.21 4.69 12.24
C MET A 153 -13.08 5.02 13.24
N THR A 154 -13.15 4.47 14.45
CA THR A 154 -12.12 4.62 15.48
C THR A 154 -10.86 3.79 15.19
N GLU A 155 -10.98 2.76 14.34
CA GLU A 155 -9.88 1.88 13.96
C GLU A 155 -9.21 2.38 12.69
N ASN A 156 -10.01 2.85 11.72
CA ASN A 156 -9.52 3.48 10.52
C ASN A 156 -10.46 4.63 10.10
N PHE A 157 -10.01 5.87 10.33
CA PHE A 157 -10.83 7.06 10.08
C PHE A 157 -11.11 7.27 8.58
N SER A 158 -10.11 7.01 7.74
CA SER A 158 -10.17 7.23 6.29
C SER A 158 -10.91 6.11 5.55
N HIS A 159 -10.74 4.86 5.97
CA HIS A 159 -11.34 3.68 5.33
C HIS A 159 -12.02 2.79 6.37
N ASN A 160 -13.34 2.85 6.40
CA ASN A 160 -14.20 2.11 7.33
C ASN A 160 -15.56 1.77 6.69
N ALA A 161 -16.38 1.03 7.41
CA ALA A 161 -17.71 0.61 6.96
C ALA A 161 -18.62 1.75 6.46
N VAL A 162 -18.51 2.96 7.00
CA VAL A 162 -19.31 4.11 6.55
C VAL A 162 -18.79 4.61 5.20
N THR A 163 -17.49 4.78 5.06
CA THR A 163 -16.86 5.22 3.81
C THR A 163 -17.02 4.19 2.70
N PHE A 164 -16.93 2.89 3.01
CA PHE A 164 -17.20 1.79 2.09
C PHE A 164 -18.64 1.84 1.55
N LYS A 165 -19.65 1.96 2.44
CA LYS A 165 -21.06 2.05 2.03
C LYS A 165 -21.31 3.23 1.09
N LYS A 166 -20.69 4.38 1.37
CA LYS A 166 -20.75 5.55 0.48
C LYS A 166 -20.06 5.26 -0.85
N PHE A 167 -18.88 4.66 -0.81
CA PHE A 167 -18.07 4.35 -1.99
C PHE A 167 -18.77 3.37 -2.93
N ILE A 168 -19.21 2.20 -2.44
CA ILE A 168 -19.91 1.18 -3.25
C ILE A 168 -21.27 1.68 -3.76
N GLY A 169 -21.87 2.66 -3.07
CA GLY A 169 -23.11 3.32 -3.46
C GLY A 169 -22.97 4.31 -4.62
N LYS A 170 -21.76 4.79 -4.93
CA LYS A 170 -21.50 5.75 -6.00
C LYS A 170 -21.96 5.20 -7.35
N LYS A 171 -22.56 6.05 -8.19
CA LYS A 171 -23.04 5.67 -9.52
C LYS A 171 -21.92 5.06 -10.35
N GLU A 172 -20.75 5.67 -10.30
CA GLU A 172 -19.56 5.23 -11.01
C GLU A 172 -19.12 3.83 -10.60
N VAL A 173 -19.18 3.49 -9.30
CA VAL A 173 -18.78 2.16 -8.82
C VAL A 173 -19.81 1.12 -9.23
N LYS A 174 -21.11 1.46 -9.22
CA LYS A 174 -22.16 0.59 -9.77
C LYS A 174 -21.95 0.32 -11.26
N GLU A 175 -21.55 1.31 -12.04
CA GLU A 175 -21.21 1.12 -13.46
C GLU A 175 -20.01 0.17 -13.65
N LEU A 176 -19.01 0.23 -12.77
CA LEU A 176 -17.90 -0.73 -12.77
C LEU A 176 -18.37 -2.15 -12.44
N ILE A 177 -19.27 -2.30 -11.46
CA ILE A 177 -19.86 -3.60 -11.10
C ILE A 177 -20.60 -4.18 -12.30
N GLU A 178 -21.47 -3.41 -12.97
CA GLU A 178 -22.19 -3.90 -14.16
C GLU A 178 -21.26 -4.27 -15.32
N ARG A 179 -20.17 -3.52 -15.53
CA ARG A 179 -19.18 -3.82 -16.57
C ARG A 179 -18.48 -5.16 -16.36
N CYS A 180 -18.29 -5.55 -15.10
CA CYS A 180 -17.58 -6.78 -14.73
C CYS A 180 -18.51 -7.99 -14.55
N LYS A 181 -19.82 -7.86 -14.77
CA LYS A 181 -20.75 -9.01 -14.79
C LYS A 181 -20.57 -9.84 -16.05
#